data_AF-A0A6C0G582-F1
#
_entry.id   AF-A0A6C0G582-F1
#
_cell.length_a   1.000
_cell.length_b   1.000
_cell.length_c   1.000
_cell.angle_alpha   90.00
_cell.angle_beta   90.00
_cell.angle_gamma   90.00
#
_symmetry.space_group_name_H-M   'P 1'
#
loop_
_entity.id
_entity.type
_entity.pdbx_description
1 polymer ?
#
loop_
_entity_poly.entity_id
_entity_poly.type
_entity_poly.pdbx_seq_one_letter_code
_entity_poly.pdbx_strand_id
1 'polypeptide(L)'
;MVLRSIGLGLFIIFVYWLSSHAPGMHMLFFPTLGAFGFLFITRSPGMPELVGIAGGAVLSSVVGTLAYTVNNGMASLFVSTLFTIWLVRRLKLNAPPIVAVSLIPFFAHPELPWVAPLSVALSLAGLVAVLGFVYVVERVMARMEAAKLQLGQGVRMDVDQ
;
A
#
# COMPACT_ATOMS: atom_id res chain seq x y z
N MET A 1 -0.83 -6.45 -15.36
CA MET A 1 0.52 -5.88 -15.04
C MET A 1 0.62 -4.42 -15.46
N VAL A 2 0.53 -4.09 -16.75
CA VAL A 2 0.62 -2.69 -17.22
C VAL A 2 -0.42 -1.77 -16.57
N LEU A 3 -1.69 -2.20 -16.51
CA LEU A 3 -2.77 -1.39 -15.90
C LEU A 3 -2.52 -1.11 -14.42
N ARG A 4 -1.95 -2.09 -13.69
CA ARG A 4 -1.58 -1.95 -12.27
C ARG A 4 -0.43 -0.97 -12.09
N SER A 5 0.59 -1.01 -12.95
CA SER A 5 1.69 -0.06 -12.94
C SER A 5 1.22 1.36 -13.25
N ILE A 6 0.30 1.54 -14.21
CA ILE A 6 -0.32 2.83 -14.52
C ILE A 6 -1.12 3.32 -13.30
N GLY A 7 -1.98 2.47 -12.72
CA GLY A 7 -2.76 2.81 -11.53
C GLY A 7 -1.89 3.21 -10.34
N LEU A 8 -0.81 2.48 -10.09
CA LEU A 8 0.18 2.83 -9.07
C LEU A 8 0.86 4.17 -9.38
N GLY A 9 1.32 4.38 -10.62
CA GLY A 9 1.98 5.62 -11.03
C GLY A 9 1.07 6.84 -10.86
N LEU A 10 -0.19 6.75 -11.30
CA LEU A 10 -1.19 7.80 -11.12
C LEU A 10 -1.47 8.07 -9.64
N PHE A 11 -1.58 7.03 -8.83
CA PHE A 11 -1.76 7.17 -7.38
C PHE A 11 -0.57 7.89 -6.73
N ILE A 12 0.66 7.51 -7.08
CA ILE A 12 1.87 8.15 -6.55
C ILE A 12 1.93 9.63 -6.94
N ILE A 13 1.64 9.97 -8.21
CA ILE A 13 1.59 11.37 -8.65
C ILE A 13 0.51 12.14 -7.89
N PHE A 14 -0.67 11.55 -7.72
CA PHE A 14 -1.78 12.17 -7.00
C PHE A 14 -1.42 12.44 -5.53
N VAL A 15 -0.87 11.45 -4.82
CA VAL A 15 -0.48 11.61 -3.41
C VAL A 15 0.67 12.60 -3.27
N TYR A 16 1.64 12.61 -4.20
CA TYR A 16 2.70 13.61 -4.21
C TYR A 16 2.13 15.02 -4.39
N TRP A 17 1.26 15.23 -5.38
CA TRP A 17 0.56 16.49 -5.58
C TRP A 17 -0.23 16.90 -4.32
N LEU A 18 -0.97 15.97 -3.72
CA LEU A 18 -1.74 16.23 -2.51
C LEU A 18 -0.83 16.63 -1.33
N SER A 19 0.34 15.99 -1.22
CA SER A 19 1.33 16.25 -0.17
C SER A 19 1.95 17.66 -0.25
N SER A 20 1.92 18.31 -1.42
CA SER A 20 2.51 19.65 -1.62
C SER A 20 1.57 20.82 -1.31
N HIS A 21 0.29 20.58 -1.01
CA HIS A 21 -0.72 21.64 -0.91
C HIS A 21 -0.95 22.19 0.50
N ALA A 22 -0.58 21.48 1.59
CA ALA A 22 -0.75 21.99 2.95
C ALA A 22 0.36 21.57 3.94
N PRO A 23 0.63 22.39 4.97
CA PRO A 23 1.46 22.02 6.10
C PRO A 23 0.94 20.73 6.75
N GLY A 24 1.84 19.78 7.08
CA GLY A 24 1.48 18.48 7.64
C GLY A 24 1.06 17.40 6.62
N MET A 25 0.70 17.76 5.39
CA MET A 25 0.33 16.78 4.35
C MET A 25 1.55 16.10 3.69
N HIS A 26 2.75 16.65 3.90
CA HIS A 26 4.01 16.08 3.39
C HIS A 26 4.21 14.62 3.82
N MET A 27 3.69 14.21 4.98
CA MET A 27 3.78 12.81 5.46
C MET A 27 2.86 11.84 4.73
N LEU A 28 1.90 12.32 3.92
CA LEU A 28 1.08 11.45 3.06
C LEU A 28 1.93 10.75 2.01
N PHE A 29 2.97 11.43 1.52
CA PHE A 29 3.93 10.86 0.60
C PHE A 29 5.19 10.43 1.35
N PHE A 30 5.40 9.11 1.45
CA PHE A 30 6.59 8.55 2.07
C PHE A 30 7.23 7.50 1.16
N PRO A 31 8.57 7.37 1.12
CA PRO A 31 9.26 6.49 0.16
C PRO A 31 8.76 5.04 0.18
N THR A 32 8.39 4.52 1.36
CA THR A 32 7.93 3.14 1.50
C THR A 32 6.54 2.92 0.89
N LEU A 33 5.74 3.96 0.62
CA LEU A 33 4.46 3.87 -0.08
C LEU A 33 4.64 3.30 -1.49
N GLY A 34 5.69 3.75 -2.20
CA GLY A 34 6.08 3.19 -3.49
C GLY A 34 6.50 1.72 -3.38
N ALA A 35 7.21 1.36 -2.31
CA ALA A 35 7.60 -0.03 -2.05
C ALA A 35 6.39 -0.94 -1.76
N PHE A 36 5.40 -0.46 -1.00
CA PHE A 36 4.11 -1.18 -0.83
C PHE A 36 3.39 -1.34 -2.16
N GLY A 37 3.28 -0.26 -2.93
CA GLY A 37 2.67 -0.30 -4.25
C GLY A 37 3.31 -1.34 -5.15
N PHE A 38 4.65 -1.34 -5.23
CA PHE A 38 5.40 -2.32 -6.00
C PHE A 38 5.20 -3.76 -5.49
N LEU A 39 5.21 -3.97 -4.17
CA LEU A 39 4.94 -5.27 -3.56
C LEU A 39 3.54 -5.78 -3.93
N PHE A 40 2.53 -4.91 -3.89
CA PHE A 40 1.15 -5.26 -4.19
C PHE A 40 0.93 -5.61 -5.66
N ILE A 41 1.57 -4.90 -6.60
CA ILE A 41 1.42 -5.23 -8.03
C ILE A 41 2.20 -6.49 -8.43
N THR A 42 3.35 -6.76 -7.79
CA THR A 42 4.22 -7.89 -8.14
C THR A 42 3.76 -9.20 -7.53
N ARG A 43 3.41 -9.20 -6.23
CA ARG A 43 2.93 -10.41 -5.55
C ARG A 43 1.45 -10.69 -5.81
N SER A 44 0.67 -9.69 -6.23
CA SER A 44 -0.78 -9.80 -6.39
C SER A 44 -1.48 -10.47 -5.20
N PRO A 45 -1.19 -10.06 -3.95
CA PRO A 45 -1.74 -10.71 -2.77
C PRO A 45 -3.28 -10.60 -2.76
N GLY A 46 -3.93 -11.58 -2.15
CA GLY A 46 -5.38 -11.52 -1.96
C GLY A 46 -5.80 -10.31 -1.12
N MET A 47 -7.05 -9.87 -1.25
CA MET A 47 -7.61 -8.76 -0.46
C MET A 47 -7.38 -8.89 1.07
N PRO A 48 -7.58 -10.06 1.73
CA PRO A 48 -7.29 -10.16 3.17
C PRO A 48 -5.81 -9.99 3.50
N GLU A 49 -4.91 -10.41 2.61
CA GLU A 49 -3.46 -10.22 2.79
C GLU A 49 -3.06 -8.76 2.57
N LEU A 50 -3.63 -8.07 1.57
CA LEU A 50 -3.45 -6.62 1.36
C LEU A 50 -3.83 -5.83 2.61
N VAL A 51 -5.02 -6.11 3.15
CA VAL A 51 -5.54 -5.45 4.36
C VAL A 51 -4.67 -5.78 5.57
N GLY A 52 -4.20 -7.04 5.70
CA GLY A 52 -3.28 -7.44 6.77
C GLY A 52 -1.94 -6.70 6.70
N ILE A 53 -1.34 -6.58 5.51
CA ILE A 53 -0.09 -5.84 5.30
C ILE A 53 -0.30 -4.34 5.61
N ALA A 54 -1.39 -3.74 5.12
CA ALA A 54 -1.71 -2.35 5.36
C ALA A 54 -1.95 -2.08 6.86
N GLY A 55 -2.73 -2.92 7.54
CA GLY A 55 -2.97 -2.82 8.98
C GLY A 55 -1.69 -2.99 9.80
N GLY A 56 -0.82 -3.92 9.42
CA GLY A 56 0.49 -4.10 10.04
C GLY A 56 1.42 -2.89 9.89
N ALA A 57 1.39 -2.24 8.73
CA ALA A 57 2.12 -0.99 8.50
C ALA A 57 1.59 0.15 9.36
N VAL A 58 0.27 0.34 9.45
CA VAL A 58 -0.35 1.33 10.34
C VAL A 58 0.02 1.05 11.79
N LEU A 59 -0.10 -0.19 12.26
CA LEU A 59 0.29 -0.55 13.62
C LEU A 59 1.78 -0.28 13.89
N SER A 60 2.64 -0.56 12.91
CA SER A 60 4.08 -0.29 13.01
C SER A 60 4.39 1.20 13.04
N SER A 61 3.62 2.03 12.33
CA SER A 61 3.73 3.49 12.43
C SER A 61 3.37 3.99 13.83
N VAL A 62 2.36 3.39 14.47
CA VAL A 62 1.98 3.73 15.86
C VAL A 62 3.09 3.37 16.83
N VAL A 63 3.68 2.17 16.70
CA VAL A 63 4.84 1.76 17.50
C VAL A 63 6.00 2.74 17.35
N GLY A 64 6.32 3.09 16.10
CA GLY A 64 7.38 4.05 15.77
C GLY A 64 7.14 5.42 16.40
N THR A 65 5.91 5.91 16.31
CA THR A 65 5.51 7.19 16.91
C THR A 65 5.64 7.14 18.42
N LEU A 66 5.13 6.10 19.07
CA LEU A 66 5.22 5.97 20.52
C LEU A 66 6.67 5.95 20.99
N ALA A 67 7.52 5.17 20.33
CA ALA A 67 8.95 5.16 20.63
C ALA A 67 9.58 6.56 20.45
N TYR A 68 9.31 7.23 19.33
CA TYR A 68 9.80 8.57 19.05
C TYR A 68 9.36 9.59 20.10
N THR A 69 8.11 9.52 20.58
CA THR A 69 7.60 10.43 21.62
C THR A 69 8.24 10.24 22.99
N VAL A 70 8.68 9.01 23.31
CA VAL A 70 9.41 8.73 24.55
C VAL A 70 10.84 9.28 24.46
N ASN A 71 11.50 9.06 23.33
CA ASN A 71 12.86 9.52 23.08
C ASN A 71 13.11 9.53 21.56
N ASN A 72 13.65 10.62 21.02
CA ASN A 72 13.93 10.78 19.59
C ASN A 72 15.34 10.31 19.17
N GLY A 73 16.09 9.68 20.07
CA GLY A 73 17.47 9.23 19.86
C GLY A 73 17.61 7.80 19.35
N MET A 74 18.87 7.41 19.13
CA MET A 74 19.25 6.11 18.54
C MET A 74 18.72 4.89 19.31
N ALA A 75 18.68 4.96 20.65
CA ALA A 75 18.18 3.86 21.47
C ALA A 75 16.70 3.55 21.21
N SER A 76 15.88 4.59 21.09
CA SER A 76 14.45 4.44 20.81
C SER A 76 14.20 3.92 19.40
N LEU A 77 14.95 4.42 18.41
CA LEU A 77 14.93 3.91 17.04
C LEU A 77 15.27 2.41 17.01
N PHE A 78 16.34 2.01 17.73
CA PHE A 78 16.76 0.61 17.81
C PHE A 78 15.69 -0.28 18.44
N VAL A 79 15.14 0.11 19.58
CA VAL A 79 14.08 -0.64 20.27
C VAL A 79 12.82 -0.74 19.40
N SER A 80 12.39 0.37 18.78
CA SER A 80 11.26 0.38 17.85
C SER A 80 11.50 -0.58 16.70
N THR A 81 12.69 -0.56 16.09
CA THR A 81 13.05 -1.45 14.98
C THR A 81 12.96 -2.92 15.40
N LEU A 82 13.56 -3.30 16.53
CA LEU A 82 13.50 -4.67 17.03
C LEU A 82 12.07 -5.11 17.34
N PHE A 83 11.29 -4.23 17.98
CA PHE A 83 9.90 -4.51 18.32
C PHE A 83 9.05 -4.69 17.07
N THR A 84 9.21 -3.82 16.07
CA THR A 84 8.50 -3.95 14.79
C THR A 84 8.90 -5.21 14.04
N ILE A 85 10.19 -5.58 14.01
CA ILE A 85 10.64 -6.85 13.40
C ILE A 85 10.00 -8.04 14.12
N TRP A 86 9.99 -8.02 15.46
CA TRP A 86 9.35 -9.06 16.26
C TRP A 86 7.84 -9.15 15.97
N LEU A 87 7.15 -8.01 15.90
CA LEU A 87 5.72 -7.92 15.61
C LEU A 87 5.39 -8.47 14.21
N VAL A 88 6.15 -8.05 13.19
CA VAL A 88 6.02 -8.50 11.81
C VAL A 88 6.21 -10.02 11.70
N ARG A 89 7.22 -10.57 12.38
CA ARG A 89 7.45 -12.02 12.44
C ARG A 89 6.32 -12.74 13.16
N ARG A 90 5.83 -12.19 14.29
CA ARG A 90 4.78 -12.81 15.10
C ARG A 90 3.45 -12.88 14.36
N LEU A 91 3.11 -11.81 13.64
CA LEU A 91 1.91 -11.70 12.81
C LEU A 91 2.07 -12.34 11.42
N LYS A 92 3.25 -12.89 11.10
CA LYS A 92 3.59 -13.50 9.80
C LYS A 92 3.33 -12.56 8.62
N LEU A 93 3.55 -11.26 8.82
CA LEU A 93 3.36 -10.24 7.80
C LEU A 93 4.60 -10.19 6.90
N ASN A 94 4.54 -10.82 5.73
CA ASN A 94 5.72 -10.98 4.86
C ASN A 94 6.02 -9.74 3.99
N ALA A 95 6.02 -8.55 4.60
CA ALA A 95 6.23 -7.28 3.90
C ALA A 95 7.37 -6.45 4.56
N PRO A 96 8.58 -6.48 3.99
CA PRO A 96 9.71 -5.66 4.45
C PRO A 96 9.40 -4.16 4.63
N PRO A 97 8.58 -3.52 3.78
CA PRO A 97 8.24 -2.10 3.95
C PRO A 97 7.59 -1.74 5.29
N ILE A 98 6.98 -2.71 6.00
CA ILE A 98 6.35 -2.48 7.32
C ILE A 98 7.36 -1.99 8.35
N VAL A 99 8.57 -2.56 8.37
CA VAL A 99 9.61 -2.15 9.33
C VAL A 99 10.00 -0.71 9.08
N ALA A 100 10.19 -0.33 7.82
CA ALA A 100 10.57 1.03 7.45
C ALA A 100 9.49 2.08 7.79
N VAL A 101 8.20 1.69 7.82
CA VAL A 101 7.10 2.58 8.25
C VAL A 101 7.22 2.97 9.72
N SER A 102 7.72 2.09 10.60
CA SER A 102 7.97 2.43 12.00
C SER A 102 9.04 3.51 12.18
N LEU A 103 9.87 3.74 11.15
CA LEU A 103 10.95 4.71 11.21
C LEU A 103 10.53 6.10 10.73
N ILE A 104 9.34 6.25 10.14
CA ILE A 104 8.84 7.53 9.61
C ILE A 104 8.95 8.67 10.63
N PRO A 105 8.52 8.51 11.90
CA PRO A 105 8.60 9.60 12.88
C PRO A 105 10.03 10.09 13.15
N PHE A 106 11.02 9.19 13.10
CA PHE A 106 12.43 9.52 13.30
C PHE A 106 13.06 10.30 12.13
N PHE A 107 12.46 10.24 10.93
CA PHE A 107 12.91 11.01 9.77
C PHE A 107 12.10 12.29 9.57
N ALA A 108 10.79 12.21 9.76
CA ALA A 108 9.86 13.27 9.44
C ALA A 108 9.66 14.29 10.58
N HIS A 109 10.09 13.95 11.81
CA HIS A 109 10.02 14.81 12.98
C HIS A 109 8.65 15.49 13.17
N PRO A 110 7.55 14.72 13.28
CA PRO A 110 6.20 15.27 13.32
C PRO A 110 6.00 16.18 14.54
N GLU A 111 5.39 17.35 14.32
CA GLU A 111 4.96 18.25 15.39
C GLU A 111 3.87 17.64 16.28
N LEU A 112 2.98 16.85 15.66
CA LEU A 112 1.89 16.16 16.32
C LEU A 112 2.05 14.64 16.14
N PRO A 113 2.00 13.84 17.23
CA PRO A 113 2.33 12.41 17.18
C PRO A 113 1.37 11.62 16.26
N TRP A 114 0.13 12.07 16.14
CA TRP A 114 -0.90 11.40 15.34
C TRP A 114 -0.75 11.61 13.82
N VAL A 115 0.05 12.58 13.38
CA VAL A 115 0.16 12.91 11.95
C VAL A 115 0.77 11.73 11.19
N ALA A 116 1.88 11.17 11.67
CA ALA A 116 2.54 10.06 10.98
C ALA A 116 1.62 8.82 10.84
N PRO A 117 0.95 8.31 11.90
CA PRO A 117 0.04 7.18 11.76
C PRO A 117 -1.18 7.45 10.87
N LEU A 118 -1.76 8.65 10.98
CA LEU A 118 -2.90 9.03 10.14
C LEU A 118 -2.50 9.12 8.66
N SER A 119 -1.35 9.72 8.37
CA SER A 119 -0.85 9.82 7.00
C SER A 119 -0.56 8.44 6.41
N VAL A 120 0.06 7.54 7.17
CA VAL A 120 0.28 6.15 6.75
C VAL A 120 -1.04 5.44 6.48
N ALA A 121 -2.02 5.56 7.39
CA ALA A 121 -3.32 4.93 7.24
C ALA A 121 -4.08 5.42 6.01
N LEU A 122 -4.14 6.74 5.80
CA LEU A 122 -4.83 7.35 4.66
C LEU A 122 -4.17 6.96 3.34
N SER A 123 -2.84 7.04 3.25
CA SER A 123 -2.12 6.69 2.02
C SER A 123 -2.22 5.21 1.69
N LEU A 124 -2.14 4.32 2.67
CA LEU A 124 -2.32 2.88 2.42
C LEU A 124 -3.76 2.53 2.08
N ALA A 125 -4.75 3.14 2.72
CA ALA A 125 -6.15 2.97 2.37
C ALA A 125 -6.41 3.41 0.92
N GLY A 126 -5.89 4.57 0.53
CA GLY A 126 -5.95 5.06 -0.85
C GLY A 126 -5.28 4.10 -1.84
N LEU A 127 -4.09 3.60 -1.51
CA LEU A 127 -3.36 2.65 -2.36
C LEU A 127 -4.15 1.34 -2.56
N VAL A 128 -4.67 0.77 -1.46
CA VAL A 128 -5.47 -0.46 -1.51
C VAL A 128 -6.75 -0.23 -2.30
N ALA A 129 -7.40 0.93 -2.15
CA ALA A 129 -8.61 1.27 -2.90
C ALA A 129 -8.32 1.37 -4.42
N VAL A 130 -7.26 2.08 -4.83
CA VAL A 130 -6.88 2.22 -6.24
C VAL A 130 -6.52 0.88 -6.85
N LEU A 131 -5.69 0.08 -6.17
CA LEU A 131 -5.32 -1.23 -6.69
C LEU A 131 -6.53 -2.18 -6.70
N GLY A 132 -7.37 -2.16 -5.68
CA GLY A 132 -8.63 -2.90 -5.63
C GLY A 132 -9.53 -2.57 -6.82
N PHE A 133 -9.67 -1.29 -7.16
CA PHE A 133 -10.40 -0.85 -8.33
C PHE A 133 -9.78 -1.37 -9.63
N VAL A 134 -8.46 -1.26 -9.78
CA VAL A 134 -7.74 -1.79 -10.96
C VAL A 134 -7.95 -3.30 -11.11
N TYR A 135 -7.91 -4.05 -10.02
CA TYR A 135 -8.17 -5.50 -10.04
C TYR A 135 -9.60 -5.83 -10.49
N VAL A 136 -10.59 -5.04 -10.05
CA VAL A 136 -11.99 -5.20 -10.50
C VAL A 136 -12.10 -4.93 -12.00
N VAL A 137 -11.49 -3.85 -12.49
CA VAL A 137 -11.50 -3.49 -13.92
C VAL A 137 -10.82 -4.57 -14.77
N GLU A 138 -9.64 -5.06 -14.38
CA GLU A 138 -8.97 -6.18 -15.07
C GLU A 138 -9.88 -7.42 -15.13
N ARG A 139 -10.58 -7.75 -14.03
CA ARG A 139 -11.48 -8.90 -13.97
C ARG A 139 -12.71 -8.76 -14.87
N VAL A 140 -13.28 -7.55 -14.96
CA VAL A 140 -14.44 -7.28 -15.83
C VAL A 140 -14.02 -7.37 -17.30
N MET A 141 -12.89 -6.76 -17.68
CA MET A 141 -12.39 -6.84 -19.07
C MET A 141 -12.12 -8.28 -19.50
N ALA A 142 -11.47 -9.07 -18.64
CA ALA A 142 -11.21 -10.48 -18.93
C ALA A 142 -12.50 -11.31 -19.13
N ARG A 143 -13.57 -11.00 -18.38
CA ARG A 143 -14.88 -11.64 -18.55
C ARG A 143 -15.54 -11.27 -19.88
N MET A 144 -15.47 -9.99 -20.27
CA MET A 144 -16.02 -9.53 -21.54
C MET A 144 -15.31 -10.14 -22.74
N GLU A 145 -13.98 -10.25 -22.68
CA GLU A 145 -13.18 -10.86 -23.73
C GLU A 145 -13.50 -12.35 -23.89
N ALA A 146 -13.63 -13.09 -22.78
CA ALA A 146 -14.06 -14.48 -22.79
C ALA A 146 -15.47 -14.67 -23.40
N ALA A 147 -16.43 -13.78 -23.06
CA ALA A 147 -17.78 -13.82 -23.64
C ALA A 147 -17.77 -13.56 -25.16
N LYS A 148 -16.91 -12.63 -25.61
CA LYS A 148 -16.78 -12.30 -27.04
C LYS A 148 -16.22 -13.47 -27.85
N LEU A 149 -15.27 -14.21 -27.28
CA LEU A 149 -14.70 -15.40 -27.91
C LEU A 149 -15.72 -16.54 -28.04
N GLN A 150 -16.54 -16.77 -27.01
CA GLN A 150 -17.61 -17.79 -27.07
C GLN A 150 -18.65 -17.48 -28.15
N LEU A 151 -19.07 -16.21 -28.28
CA LEU A 151 -19.99 -15.79 -29.34
C LEU A 151 -19.39 -15.96 -30.74
N GLY A 152 -18.11 -15.65 -30.92
CA GLY A 152 -17.42 -15.84 -32.21
C GLY A 152 -17.26 -17.30 -32.62
N GLN A 153 -17.09 -18.22 -31.66
CA GLN A 153 -17.04 -19.66 -31.93
C GLN A 153 -18.41 -20.27 -32.24
N GLY A 154 -19.47 -19.84 -31.52
CA GLY A 154 -20.83 -20.30 -31.78
C GLY A 154 -21.33 -19.92 -33.18
N VAL A 155 -21.05 -18.69 -33.63
CA VAL A 155 -21.44 -18.23 -34.98
C VAL A 155 -20.71 -19.00 -36.09
N ARG A 156 -19.51 -19.53 -35.83
CA ARG A 156 -18.73 -20.24 -36.86
C ARG A 156 -19.19 -21.68 -37.07
N MET A 157 -19.82 -22.32 -36.08
CA MET A 157 -20.34 -23.69 -36.24
C MET A 157 -21.65 -23.76 -37.03
N ASP A 158 -22.43 -22.67 -37.08
CA ASP A 158 -23.70 -22.59 -37.82
C ASP A 158 -23.51 -22.31 -39.32
N VAL A 159 -22.34 -21.83 -39.74
CA VAL A 159 -22.06 -21.45 -41.14
C VAL A 159 -21.49 -22.63 -41.96
N ASP A 160 -21.01 -23.67 -41.28
CA ASP A 160 -20.42 -24.87 -41.90
C ASP A 160 -21.42 -26.05 -42.02
N GLN A 161 -22.72 -25.83 -41.81
CA GLN A 161 -23.81 -26.81 -42.04
C GLN A 161 -24.65 -26.42 -43.27
#